data_AF-A0A3P2ABW0-F1
#
_entry.id   AF-A0A3P2ABW0-F1
#
_cell.length_a   1.000
_cell.length_b   1.000
_cell.length_c   1.000
_cell.angle_alpha   90.00
_cell.angle_beta   90.00
_cell.angle_gamma   90.00
#
_symmetry.space_group_name_H-M   'P 1'
#
loop_
_entity.id
_entity.type
_entity.pdbx_description
1 polymer ?
#
loop_
_entity_poly.entity_id
_entity_poly.type
_entity_poly.pdbx_seq_one_letter_code
_entity_poly.pdbx_strand_id
1 'polypeptide(L)'
;MSGLAYGKIPGKEEKMKQRSNYIFVLVFSALCLAIGIAIKSLSFFMPIGIPILKISFDGPPIRLVAVLFGPVFGGITGALADFLGFFLTNKSGNAWIPLLTITFALNMLLVGFLWGYFRRKKAKILRIQYLVVIALIFGYGIASFGLGFNQKAAVTDVSAVQEAFQLFTQNLTATGQVLAPKTGQAEILNSLQDISQKLSAANEQFSQAQLRKGLNIIESSEVKAFEADIAARTKELIKEIDDKQQQTDAGQMDETIKKAVTLSLKQAKDTIKMMDGQVKKVKEIRRQLLGSTVVMVVALLGLLIYFLNKWIAKNQEIQGVADYFFQMFLSIFIPGMFFNWVNTYILFQILFQNQKKDIFLFGFFRSAVNLIEVYYNTLAVLFLVILLHPFLKKRGIYPFGIDKQD
;
A
#
# COMPACT_ATOMS: atom_id res chain seq x y z
N MET A 1 -13.75 20.49 -51.35
CA MET A 1 -14.71 20.58 -50.23
C MET A 1 -15.45 19.25 -50.15
N SER A 2 -15.06 18.43 -49.18
CA SER A 2 -15.47 17.03 -49.00
C SER A 2 -16.85 16.94 -48.35
N GLY A 3 -17.78 16.29 -49.06
CA GLY A 3 -19.14 16.01 -48.58
C GLY A 3 -19.16 15.10 -47.35
N LEU A 4 -19.90 15.54 -46.34
CA LEU A 4 -20.36 14.75 -45.21
C LEU A 4 -21.34 13.68 -45.71
N ALA A 5 -20.85 12.47 -45.97
CA ALA A 5 -21.68 11.30 -46.22
C ALA A 5 -22.33 10.86 -44.89
N TYR A 6 -23.59 11.27 -44.70
CA TYR A 6 -24.47 10.77 -43.65
C TYR A 6 -24.58 9.24 -43.70
N GLY A 7 -24.58 8.62 -42.52
CA GLY A 7 -24.56 7.18 -42.31
C GLY A 7 -25.66 6.43 -43.06
N LYS A 8 -25.23 5.43 -43.82
CA LYS A 8 -26.08 4.44 -44.49
C LYS A 8 -26.99 3.77 -43.45
N ILE A 9 -28.31 3.87 -43.62
CA ILE A 9 -29.28 3.17 -42.75
C ILE A 9 -29.09 1.66 -42.99
N PRO A 10 -28.81 0.86 -41.95
CA PRO A 10 -28.49 -0.55 -42.12
C PRO A 10 -29.70 -1.31 -42.69
N GLY A 11 -29.45 -2.17 -43.68
CA GLY A 11 -30.46 -2.98 -44.35
C GLY A 11 -31.14 -3.97 -43.39
N LYS A 12 -32.30 -4.52 -43.78
CA LYS A 12 -33.07 -5.48 -42.97
C LYS A 12 -32.23 -6.69 -42.54
N GLU A 13 -31.36 -7.18 -43.43
CA GLU A 13 -30.43 -8.30 -43.16
C GLU A 13 -29.33 -7.94 -42.13
N GLU A 14 -28.75 -6.74 -42.23
CA GLU A 14 -27.76 -6.27 -41.23
C GLU A 14 -28.40 -6.10 -39.85
N LYS A 15 -29.63 -5.57 -39.79
CA LYS A 15 -30.39 -5.48 -38.53
C LYS A 15 -30.71 -6.86 -37.95
N MET A 16 -31.05 -7.85 -38.79
CA MET A 16 -31.29 -9.23 -38.34
C MET A 16 -30.02 -9.91 -37.83
N LYS A 17 -28.90 -9.72 -38.52
CA LYS A 17 -27.58 -10.24 -38.12
C LYS A 17 -27.08 -9.60 -36.82
N GLN A 18 -27.25 -8.28 -36.66
CA GLN A 18 -26.97 -7.59 -35.41
C GLN A 18 -27.83 -8.13 -34.26
N ARG A 19 -29.15 -8.27 -34.44
CA ARG A 19 -30.04 -8.83 -33.42
C ARG A 19 -29.65 -10.25 -33.00
N SER A 20 -29.30 -11.12 -33.95
CA SER A 20 -28.83 -12.48 -33.66
C SER A 20 -27.56 -12.48 -32.80
N ASN A 21 -26.63 -11.55 -33.06
CA ASN A 21 -25.41 -11.42 -32.27
C ASN A 21 -25.68 -10.91 -30.85
N TYR A 22 -26.58 -9.94 -30.66
CA TYR A 22 -26.93 -9.48 -29.30
C TYR A 22 -27.62 -10.57 -28.48
N ILE A 23 -28.51 -11.36 -29.08
CA ILE A 23 -29.15 -12.50 -28.41
C ILE A 23 -28.10 -13.53 -28.00
N PHE A 24 -27.15 -13.84 -28.89
CA PHE A 24 -26.06 -14.76 -28.59
C PHE A 24 -25.19 -14.26 -27.42
N VAL A 25 -24.77 -12.99 -27.46
CA VAL A 25 -23.98 -12.36 -26.39
C VAL A 25 -24.72 -12.43 -25.05
N LEU A 26 -26.01 -12.13 -25.04
CA LEU A 26 -26.84 -12.18 -23.84
C LEU A 26 -26.93 -13.60 -23.27
N VAL A 27 -27.28 -14.59 -24.10
CA VAL A 27 -27.42 -15.99 -23.68
C VAL A 27 -26.08 -16.56 -23.20
N PHE A 28 -24.99 -16.28 -23.91
CA PHE A 28 -23.66 -16.74 -23.53
C PHE A 28 -23.21 -16.09 -22.21
N SER A 29 -23.44 -14.78 -22.03
CA SER A 29 -23.11 -14.08 -20.79
C SER A 29 -23.91 -14.62 -19.61
N ALA A 30 -25.20 -14.89 -19.79
CA ALA A 30 -26.07 -15.48 -18.78
C ALA A 30 -25.63 -16.92 -18.41
N LEU A 31 -25.22 -17.71 -19.39
CA LEU A 31 -24.68 -19.06 -19.15
C LEU A 31 -23.37 -19.00 -18.36
N CYS A 32 -22.42 -18.14 -18.76
CA CYS A 32 -21.17 -17.93 -18.04
C CYS A 32 -21.41 -17.43 -16.61
N LEU A 33 -22.39 -16.54 -16.42
CA LEU A 33 -22.82 -16.05 -15.12
C LEU A 33 -23.34 -17.20 -14.24
N ALA A 34 -24.24 -18.03 -14.78
CA ALA A 34 -24.81 -19.17 -14.06
C ALA A 34 -23.73 -20.19 -13.66
N ILE A 35 -22.82 -20.53 -14.58
CA ILE A 35 -21.70 -21.44 -14.32
C ILE A 35 -20.76 -20.84 -13.27
N GLY A 36 -20.43 -19.54 -13.37
CA GLY A 36 -19.60 -18.86 -12.38
C GLY A 36 -20.19 -18.94 -10.98
N ILE A 37 -21.49 -18.63 -10.83
CA ILE A 37 -22.18 -18.71 -9.54
C ILE A 37 -22.21 -20.16 -9.00
N ALA A 38 -22.45 -21.15 -9.87
CA ALA A 38 -22.44 -22.56 -9.46
C ALA A 38 -21.06 -22.99 -8.92
N ILE A 39 -19.98 -22.64 -9.62
CA ILE A 39 -18.60 -22.97 -9.22
C ILE A 39 -18.17 -22.18 -7.97
N LYS A 40 -18.77 -21.01 -7.70
CA LYS A 40 -18.48 -20.21 -6.49
C LYS A 40 -18.67 -21.01 -5.20
N SER A 41 -19.55 -22.01 -5.20
CA SER A 41 -19.77 -22.92 -4.07
C SER A 41 -18.55 -23.78 -3.71
N LEU A 42 -17.61 -24.00 -4.63
CA LEU A 42 -16.38 -24.78 -4.46
C LEU A 42 -15.21 -23.96 -3.89
N SER A 43 -15.46 -22.73 -3.45
CA SER A 43 -14.40 -21.86 -2.94
C SER A 43 -13.97 -22.28 -1.54
N PHE A 44 -12.66 -22.26 -1.28
CA PHE A 44 -12.10 -22.62 0.03
C PHE A 44 -11.69 -21.39 0.82
N PHE A 45 -12.01 -21.39 2.12
CA PHE A 45 -11.43 -20.44 3.07
C PHE A 45 -10.10 -20.98 3.57
N MET A 46 -9.07 -20.15 3.54
CA MET A 46 -7.73 -20.53 3.97
C MET A 46 -7.63 -20.40 5.49
N PRO A 47 -7.31 -21.48 6.24
CA PRO A 47 -7.32 -21.48 7.70
C PRO A 47 -6.06 -20.85 8.31
N ILE A 48 -5.67 -19.64 7.88
CA ILE A 48 -4.49 -18.92 8.40
C ILE A 48 -4.90 -17.81 9.36
N GLY A 49 -5.78 -18.11 10.34
CA GLY A 49 -6.18 -17.18 11.41
C GLY A 49 -6.89 -15.89 10.98
N ILE A 50 -7.02 -15.64 9.68
CA ILE A 50 -7.69 -14.49 9.07
C ILE A 50 -8.87 -15.05 8.25
N PRO A 51 -10.10 -15.04 8.79
CA PRO A 51 -11.27 -15.72 8.18
C PRO A 51 -11.77 -15.11 6.85
N ILE A 52 -11.00 -14.22 6.21
CA ILE A 52 -11.39 -13.42 5.04
C ILE A 52 -10.55 -13.79 3.81
N LEU A 53 -9.53 -14.65 3.96
CA LEU A 53 -8.75 -15.15 2.83
C LEU A 53 -9.50 -16.33 2.19
N LYS A 54 -10.14 -16.06 1.04
CA LYS A 54 -10.90 -17.02 0.26
C LYS A 54 -10.25 -17.16 -1.12
N ILE A 55 -10.02 -18.39 -1.56
CA ILE A 55 -9.67 -18.69 -2.95
C ILE A 55 -10.95 -19.03 -3.70
N SER A 56 -11.28 -18.25 -4.74
CA SER A 56 -12.52 -18.41 -5.49
C SER A 56 -12.25 -18.89 -6.93
N PHE A 57 -13.00 -19.92 -7.36
CA PHE A 57 -12.88 -20.54 -8.69
C PHE A 57 -13.95 -20.06 -9.68
N ASP A 58 -14.81 -19.13 -9.28
CA ASP A 58 -15.88 -18.55 -10.12
C ASP A 58 -15.36 -17.58 -11.18
N GLY A 59 -14.11 -17.17 -11.04
CA GLY A 59 -13.47 -16.18 -11.88
C GLY A 59 -13.43 -16.46 -13.40
N PRO A 60 -13.06 -17.66 -13.88
CA PRO A 60 -12.82 -17.88 -15.30
C PRO A 60 -14.06 -17.72 -16.19
N PRO A 61 -15.23 -18.32 -15.87
CA PRO A 61 -16.45 -18.11 -16.65
C PRO A 61 -16.85 -16.64 -16.75
N ILE A 62 -16.76 -15.88 -15.66
CA ILE A 62 -17.14 -14.46 -15.63
C ILE A 62 -16.16 -13.60 -16.44
N ARG A 63 -14.85 -13.84 -16.28
CA ARG A 63 -13.80 -13.11 -17.02
C ARG A 63 -13.84 -13.41 -18.52
N LEU A 64 -14.28 -14.61 -18.92
CA LEU A 64 -14.45 -14.98 -20.32
C LEU A 64 -15.39 -14.01 -21.05
N VAL A 65 -16.47 -13.56 -20.40
CA VAL A 65 -17.42 -12.61 -20.97
C VAL A 65 -16.76 -11.27 -21.29
N ALA A 66 -15.95 -10.75 -20.36
CA ALA A 66 -15.20 -9.50 -20.55
C ALA A 66 -14.18 -9.63 -21.70
N VAL A 67 -13.53 -10.79 -21.81
CA VAL A 67 -12.53 -11.08 -22.85
C VAL A 67 -13.16 -11.23 -24.24
N LEU A 68 -14.33 -11.87 -24.34
CA LEU A 68 -15.00 -12.13 -25.61
C LEU A 68 -15.81 -10.93 -26.12
N PHE A 69 -16.59 -10.29 -25.25
CA PHE A 69 -17.57 -9.27 -25.64
C PHE A 69 -17.16 -7.85 -25.22
N GLY A 70 -16.06 -7.71 -24.49
CA GLY A 70 -15.46 -6.42 -24.16
C GLY A 70 -15.93 -5.82 -22.82
N PRO A 71 -15.55 -4.57 -22.55
CA PRO A 71 -15.60 -3.96 -21.21
C PRO A 71 -17.01 -3.81 -20.66
N VAL A 72 -17.98 -3.39 -21.48
CA VAL A 72 -19.34 -3.09 -21.01
C VAL A 72 -20.06 -4.36 -20.56
N PHE A 73 -20.08 -5.40 -21.41
CA PHE A 73 -20.69 -6.69 -21.06
C PHE A 73 -19.96 -7.36 -19.90
N GLY A 74 -18.63 -7.26 -19.87
CA GLY A 74 -17.83 -7.69 -18.73
C GLY A 74 -18.23 -7.02 -17.41
N GLY A 75 -18.34 -5.69 -17.41
CA GLY A 75 -18.72 -4.92 -16.22
C GLY A 75 -20.12 -5.25 -15.70
N ILE A 76 -21.11 -5.35 -16.60
CA ILE A 76 -22.49 -5.74 -16.23
C ILE A 76 -22.51 -7.16 -15.65
N THR A 77 -21.81 -8.09 -16.29
CA THR A 77 -21.77 -9.49 -15.84
C THR A 77 -21.04 -9.61 -14.50
N GLY A 78 -19.98 -8.82 -14.29
CA GLY A 78 -19.31 -8.69 -13.01
C GLY A 78 -20.27 -8.21 -11.92
N ALA A 79 -20.93 -7.07 -12.14
CA ALA A 79 -21.90 -6.53 -11.17
C ALA A 79 -22.97 -7.58 -10.78
N LEU A 80 -23.55 -8.26 -11.78
CA LEU A 80 -24.55 -9.30 -11.55
C LEU A 80 -23.97 -10.53 -10.84
N ALA A 81 -22.74 -10.95 -11.16
CA ALA A 81 -22.09 -12.08 -10.53
C ALA A 81 -21.80 -11.84 -9.04
N ASP A 82 -21.42 -10.61 -8.67
CA ASP A 82 -21.23 -10.26 -7.26
C ASP A 82 -22.57 -10.12 -6.53
N PHE A 83 -23.52 -9.38 -7.11
CA PHE A 83 -24.85 -9.18 -6.55
C PHE A 83 -25.61 -10.50 -6.36
N LEU A 84 -25.87 -11.23 -7.46
CA LEU A 84 -26.60 -12.50 -7.40
C LEU A 84 -25.79 -13.57 -6.66
N GLY A 85 -24.47 -13.58 -6.83
CA GLY A 85 -23.60 -14.50 -6.09
C GLY A 85 -23.71 -14.29 -4.59
N PHE A 86 -23.80 -13.05 -4.10
CA PHE A 86 -24.05 -12.78 -2.70
C PHE A 86 -25.40 -13.37 -2.26
N PHE A 87 -26.51 -13.03 -2.93
CA PHE A 87 -27.84 -13.48 -2.50
C PHE A 87 -28.04 -15.00 -2.58
N LEU A 88 -27.41 -15.67 -3.54
CA LEU A 88 -27.59 -17.11 -3.76
C LEU A 88 -26.60 -17.98 -2.97
N THR A 89 -25.41 -17.46 -2.65
CA THR A 89 -24.33 -18.27 -2.07
C THR A 89 -23.83 -17.79 -0.71
N ASN A 90 -24.41 -16.74 -0.13
CA ASN A 90 -23.99 -16.26 1.18
C ASN A 90 -24.35 -17.25 2.30
N LYS A 91 -23.36 -18.07 2.67
CA LYS A 91 -23.40 -18.95 3.84
C LYS A 91 -22.87 -18.28 5.12
N SER A 92 -22.37 -17.04 5.01
CA SER A 92 -21.55 -16.39 6.06
C SER A 92 -22.34 -15.48 7.00
N GLY A 93 -23.61 -15.17 6.71
CA GLY A 93 -24.45 -14.28 7.53
C GLY A 93 -24.06 -12.79 7.45
N ASN A 94 -23.03 -12.43 6.70
CA ASN A 94 -22.60 -11.03 6.55
C ASN A 94 -23.56 -10.23 5.67
N ALA A 95 -23.69 -8.92 5.95
CA ALA A 95 -24.48 -7.99 5.15
C ALA A 95 -23.88 -7.77 3.75
N TRP A 96 -24.74 -7.46 2.77
CA TRP A 96 -24.29 -7.11 1.43
C TRP A 96 -23.58 -5.75 1.47
N ILE A 97 -22.42 -5.65 0.81
CA ILE A 97 -21.65 -4.40 0.71
C ILE A 97 -21.70 -3.94 -0.76
N PRO A 98 -22.57 -2.98 -1.11
CA PRO A 98 -22.73 -2.52 -2.50
C PRO A 98 -21.44 -2.03 -3.14
N LEU A 99 -20.54 -1.48 -2.33
CA LEU A 99 -19.26 -0.96 -2.80
C LEU A 99 -18.37 -2.07 -3.41
N LEU A 100 -18.46 -3.32 -2.92
CA LEU A 100 -17.73 -4.46 -3.49
C LEU A 100 -18.30 -4.90 -4.84
N THR A 101 -19.61 -4.75 -5.04
CA THR A 101 -20.25 -5.02 -6.33
C THR A 101 -19.77 -4.02 -7.39
N ILE A 102 -19.66 -2.74 -7.03
CA ILE A 102 -19.15 -1.68 -7.91
C ILE A 102 -17.69 -1.96 -8.27
N THR A 103 -16.84 -2.29 -7.30
CA THR A 103 -15.43 -2.58 -7.60
C THR A 103 -15.27 -3.82 -8.46
N PHE A 104 -16.10 -4.86 -8.29
CA PHE A 104 -16.05 -6.04 -9.16
C PHE A 104 -16.54 -5.76 -10.58
N ALA A 105 -17.56 -4.91 -10.74
CA ALA A 105 -17.99 -4.41 -12.04
C ALA A 105 -16.87 -3.64 -12.76
N LEU A 106 -16.22 -2.71 -12.05
CA LEU A 106 -15.11 -1.92 -12.58
C LEU A 106 -13.88 -2.81 -12.89
N ASN A 107 -13.61 -3.82 -12.06
CA ASN A 107 -12.57 -4.80 -12.31
C ASN A 107 -12.80 -5.51 -13.66
N MET A 108 -14.00 -6.04 -13.89
CA MET A 108 -14.32 -6.73 -15.15
C MET A 108 -14.34 -5.80 -16.36
N LEU A 109 -14.80 -4.56 -16.18
CA LEU A 109 -14.73 -3.52 -17.19
C LEU A 109 -13.27 -3.28 -17.61
N LEU A 110 -12.38 -3.11 -16.63
CA LEU A 110 -10.96 -2.85 -16.88
C LEU A 110 -10.25 -4.06 -17.49
N VAL A 111 -10.62 -5.30 -17.11
CA VAL A 111 -10.13 -6.52 -17.75
C VAL A 111 -10.48 -6.54 -19.24
N GLY A 112 -11.75 -6.29 -19.59
CA GLY A 112 -12.18 -6.25 -20.99
C GLY A 112 -11.52 -5.13 -21.80
N PHE A 113 -11.32 -3.97 -21.17
CA PHE A 113 -10.62 -2.83 -21.78
C PHE A 113 -9.14 -3.15 -22.05
N LEU A 114 -8.42 -3.62 -21.03
CA LEU A 114 -6.99 -3.95 -21.14
C LEU A 114 -6.74 -5.13 -22.08
N TRP A 115 -7.62 -6.14 -22.10
CA TRP A 115 -7.54 -7.22 -23.08
C TRP A 115 -7.67 -6.69 -24.50
N GLY A 116 -8.67 -5.82 -24.74
CA GLY A 116 -8.86 -5.15 -26.02
C GLY A 116 -7.63 -4.38 -26.50
N TYR A 117 -6.89 -3.77 -25.57
CA TYR A 117 -5.65 -3.05 -25.83
C TYR A 117 -4.43 -3.97 -26.03
N PHE A 118 -4.17 -4.89 -25.11
CA PHE A 118 -2.96 -5.73 -25.11
C PHE A 118 -2.97 -6.80 -26.18
N ARG A 119 -4.13 -7.37 -26.54
CA ARG A 119 -4.21 -8.41 -27.58
C ARG A 119 -3.72 -7.96 -28.95
N ARG A 120 -3.75 -6.64 -29.22
CA ARG A 120 -3.27 -6.04 -30.47
C ARG A 120 -1.75 -5.89 -30.52
N LYS A 121 -1.06 -6.02 -29.38
CA LYS A 121 0.39 -5.86 -29.30
C LYS A 121 1.10 -7.21 -29.37
N LYS A 122 2.33 -7.19 -29.94
CA LYS A 122 3.21 -8.36 -29.92
C LYS A 122 3.64 -8.67 -28.48
N ALA A 123 3.53 -9.94 -28.07
CA ALA A 123 3.93 -10.40 -26.74
C ALA A 123 5.36 -9.98 -26.36
N LYS A 124 6.30 -10.04 -27.32
CA LYS A 124 7.70 -9.62 -27.12
C LYS A 124 7.81 -8.16 -26.66
N ILE A 125 7.04 -7.25 -27.27
CA ILE A 125 7.07 -5.83 -26.92
C ILE A 125 6.52 -5.62 -25.51
N LEU A 126 5.41 -6.27 -25.18
CA LEU A 126 4.82 -6.16 -23.85
C LEU A 126 5.73 -6.72 -22.75
N ARG A 127 6.40 -7.85 -23.01
CA ARG A 127 7.39 -8.43 -22.09
C ARG A 127 8.54 -7.44 -21.81
N ILE A 128 9.04 -6.76 -22.84
CA ILE A 128 10.08 -5.73 -22.68
C ILE A 128 9.54 -4.53 -21.89
N GLN A 129 8.35 -4.01 -22.23
CA GLN A 129 7.74 -2.90 -21.51
C GLN A 129 7.57 -3.21 -20.02
N TYR A 130 7.11 -4.42 -19.69
CA TYR A 130 6.98 -4.89 -18.32
C TYR A 130 8.34 -4.95 -17.60
N LEU A 131 9.38 -5.48 -18.25
CA LEU A 131 10.73 -5.51 -17.67
C LEU A 131 11.30 -4.12 -17.44
N VAL A 132 11.09 -3.18 -18.36
CA VAL A 132 11.53 -1.79 -18.21
C VAL A 132 10.85 -1.16 -17.00
N VAL A 133 9.54 -1.34 -16.85
CA VAL A 133 8.80 -0.82 -15.68
C VAL A 133 9.33 -1.43 -14.37
N ILE A 134 9.58 -2.74 -14.32
CA ILE A 134 10.16 -3.38 -13.14
C ILE A 134 11.56 -2.84 -12.85
N ALA A 135 12.40 -2.69 -13.87
CA ALA A 135 13.76 -2.17 -13.72
C ALA A 135 13.76 -0.74 -13.19
N LEU A 136 12.81 0.11 -13.65
CA LEU A 136 12.63 1.47 -13.13
C LEU A 136 12.18 1.46 -11.67
N ILE A 137 11.22 0.61 -11.29
CA ILE A 137 10.76 0.46 -9.91
C ILE A 137 11.90 -0.03 -9.01
N PHE A 138 12.68 -1.01 -9.48
CA PHE A 138 13.82 -1.56 -8.75
C PHE A 138 14.93 -0.53 -8.57
N GLY A 139 15.27 0.20 -9.64
CA GLY A 139 16.27 1.28 -9.61
C GLY A 139 15.87 2.41 -8.67
N TYR A 140 14.59 2.81 -8.68
CA TYR A 140 14.05 3.76 -7.70
C TYR A 140 14.15 3.23 -6.27
N GLY A 141 13.84 1.95 -6.04
CA GLY A 141 14.00 1.29 -4.76
C GLY A 141 15.45 1.35 -4.23
N ILE A 142 16.43 0.99 -5.08
CA ILE A 142 17.86 1.05 -4.73
C ILE A 142 18.31 2.48 -4.44
N ALA A 143 17.97 3.43 -5.31
CA ALA A 143 18.34 4.83 -5.13
C ALA A 143 17.76 5.41 -3.82
N SER A 144 16.48 5.15 -3.56
CA SER A 144 15.82 5.59 -2.33
C SER A 144 16.42 4.93 -1.08
N PHE A 145 16.82 3.65 -1.18
CA PHE A 145 17.46 2.94 -0.08
C PHE A 145 18.86 3.53 0.21
N GLY A 146 19.66 3.78 -0.84
CA GLY A 146 20.98 4.40 -0.72
C GLY A 146 20.94 5.79 -0.10
N LEU A 147 19.98 6.62 -0.50
CA LEU A 147 19.77 7.94 0.12
C LEU A 147 19.41 7.83 1.61
N GLY A 148 18.50 6.92 1.97
CA GLY A 148 18.12 6.69 3.37
C GLY A 148 19.30 6.18 4.21
N PHE A 149 20.16 5.34 3.62
CA PHE A 149 21.35 4.82 4.31
C PHE A 149 22.41 5.90 4.54
N ASN A 150 22.65 6.79 3.58
CA ASN A 150 23.57 7.92 3.75
C ASN A 150 23.05 8.92 4.79
N GLN A 151 21.74 9.19 4.81
CA GLN A 151 21.15 10.07 5.83
C GLN A 151 21.22 9.46 7.23
N LYS A 152 21.11 8.12 7.37
CA LYS A 152 21.32 7.43 8.65
C LYS A 152 22.69 7.78 9.24
N ALA A 153 23.74 7.76 8.44
CA ALA A 153 25.10 8.09 8.89
C ALA A 153 25.26 9.55 9.32
N ALA A 154 24.53 10.48 8.69
CA ALA A 154 24.55 11.90 9.06
C ALA A 154 23.74 12.22 10.33
N VAL A 155 22.69 11.46 10.64
CA VAL A 155 21.83 11.68 11.81
C VAL A 155 22.39 11.02 13.09
N THR A 156 23.33 10.09 12.96
CA THR A 156 24.04 9.48 14.10
C THR A 156 25.06 10.41 14.76
N ASP A 157 25.28 11.62 14.24
CA ASP A 157 26.14 12.62 14.87
C ASP A 157 25.37 13.35 16.00
N VAL A 158 25.55 12.87 17.23
CA VAL A 158 24.88 13.38 18.46
C VAL A 158 25.67 14.51 19.11
N SER A 159 26.83 14.88 18.55
CA SER A 159 27.75 15.89 19.11
C SER A 159 27.03 17.18 19.50
N ALA A 160 26.20 17.73 18.62
CA ALA A 160 25.46 18.97 18.87
C ALA A 160 24.46 18.88 20.04
N VAL A 161 23.81 17.73 20.25
CA VAL A 161 22.88 17.53 21.37
C VAL A 161 23.66 17.37 22.68
N GLN A 162 24.81 16.69 22.61
CA GLN A 162 25.68 16.46 23.74
C GLN A 162 26.37 17.76 24.21
N GLU A 163 26.78 18.62 23.27
CA GLU A 163 27.30 19.97 23.55
C GLU A 163 26.25 20.87 24.20
N ALA A 164 25.01 20.88 23.68
CA ALA A 164 23.91 21.65 24.27
C ALA A 164 23.60 21.20 25.70
N PHE A 165 23.69 19.90 25.97
CA PHE A 165 23.51 19.33 27.31
C PHE A 165 24.62 19.75 28.29
N GLN A 166 25.87 19.76 27.84
CA GLN A 166 27.01 20.23 28.63
C GLN A 166 26.86 21.71 29.01
N LEU A 167 26.49 22.56 28.04
CA LEU A 167 26.23 23.99 28.26
C LEU A 167 25.10 24.23 29.28
N PHE A 168 24.01 23.48 29.19
CA PHE A 168 22.90 23.57 30.14
C PHE A 168 23.33 23.20 31.57
N THR A 169 24.07 22.10 31.73
CA THR A 169 24.56 21.62 33.03
C THR A 169 25.53 22.63 33.68
N GLN A 170 26.39 23.25 32.86
CA GLN A 170 27.29 24.31 33.33
C GLN A 170 26.51 25.54 33.84
N ASN A 171 25.48 25.99 33.10
CA ASN A 171 24.68 27.15 33.49
C ASN A 171 23.80 26.90 34.72
N LEU A 172 23.30 25.67 34.88
CA LEU A 172 22.64 25.22 36.11
C LEU A 172 23.56 25.27 37.32
N THR A 173 24.78 24.77 37.17
CA THR A 173 25.79 24.77 38.24
C THR A 173 26.14 26.21 38.66
N ALA A 174 26.33 27.09 37.68
CA ALA A 174 26.55 28.52 37.92
C ALA A 174 25.36 29.18 38.63
N THR A 175 24.13 28.87 38.21
CA THR A 175 22.90 29.37 38.85
C THR A 175 22.76 28.86 40.30
N GLY A 176 23.11 27.60 40.55
CA GLY A 176 23.09 27.01 41.89
C GLY A 176 24.08 27.65 42.87
N GLN A 177 25.27 28.03 42.40
CA GLN A 177 26.26 28.75 43.21
C GLN A 177 25.78 30.15 43.62
N VAL A 178 25.00 30.82 42.76
CA VAL A 178 24.41 32.15 43.06
C VAL A 178 23.22 32.05 44.01
N LEU A 179 22.47 30.93 43.97
CA LEU A 179 21.28 30.69 44.80
C LEU A 179 21.61 30.15 46.21
N ALA A 180 22.73 29.44 46.38
CA ALA A 180 23.14 28.81 47.64
C ALA A 180 23.15 29.70 48.90
N PRO A 181 23.47 31.02 48.85
CA PRO A 181 23.47 31.86 50.05
C PRO A 181 22.10 32.44 50.46
N LYS A 182 21.01 32.22 49.71
CA LYS A 182 19.69 32.84 50.01
C LYS A 182 18.66 31.78 50.44
N THR A 183 18.39 31.71 51.74
CA THR A 183 17.62 30.68 52.48
C THR A 183 16.14 30.47 52.09
N GLY A 184 15.62 31.21 51.12
CA GLY A 184 14.23 31.08 50.63
C GLY A 184 14.07 30.48 49.22
N GLN A 185 15.18 30.12 48.55
CA GLN A 185 15.16 29.74 47.12
C GLN A 185 15.55 28.27 46.88
N ALA A 186 15.60 27.46 47.95
CA ALA A 186 15.94 26.03 47.89
C ALA A 186 14.97 25.21 47.02
N GLU A 187 13.70 25.60 46.96
CA GLU A 187 12.67 24.89 46.20
C GLU A 187 12.86 25.03 44.67
N ILE A 188 13.31 26.21 44.22
CA ILE A 188 13.66 26.48 42.82
C ILE A 188 14.92 25.71 42.44
N LEU A 189 15.93 25.68 43.33
CA LEU A 189 17.17 24.92 43.12
C LEU A 189 16.90 23.42 43.01
N ASN A 190 16.06 22.87 43.88
CA ASN A 190 15.66 21.46 43.85
C ASN A 190 14.91 21.11 42.55
N SER A 191 14.03 21.99 42.08
CA SER A 191 13.32 21.80 40.80
C SER A 191 14.28 21.83 39.61
N LEU A 192 15.20 22.79 39.57
CA LEU A 192 16.20 22.90 38.51
C LEU A 192 17.16 21.69 38.48
N GLN A 193 17.54 21.16 39.65
CA GLN A 193 18.32 19.92 39.76
C GLN A 193 17.54 18.69 39.30
N ASP A 194 16.24 18.58 39.64
CA ASP A 194 15.37 17.49 39.15
C ASP A 194 15.23 17.53 37.62
N ILE A 195 15.04 18.72 37.02
CA ILE A 195 15.02 18.92 35.57
C ILE A 195 16.35 18.48 34.95
N SER A 196 17.48 18.86 35.56
CA SER A 196 18.82 18.44 35.11
C SER A 196 19.01 16.92 35.13
N GLN A 197 18.58 16.26 36.21
CA GLN A 197 18.69 14.81 36.36
C GLN A 197 17.80 14.07 35.36
N LYS A 198 16.55 14.51 35.18
CA LYS A 198 15.63 13.95 34.18
C LYS A 198 16.16 14.10 32.76
N LEU A 199 16.75 15.25 32.44
CA LEU A 199 17.36 15.51 31.12
C LEU A 199 18.63 14.67 30.92
N SER A 200 19.45 14.50 31.96
CA SER A 200 20.65 13.64 31.94
C SER A 200 20.29 12.18 31.68
N ALA A 201 19.30 11.66 32.39
CA ALA A 201 18.81 10.30 32.20
C ALA A 201 18.25 10.10 30.78
N ALA A 202 17.51 11.08 30.26
CA ALA A 202 17.00 11.05 28.89
C ALA A 202 18.13 11.07 27.84
N ASN A 203 19.17 11.87 28.06
CA ASN A 203 20.34 11.95 27.17
C ASN A 203 21.17 10.65 27.21
N GLU A 204 21.40 10.08 28.38
CA GLU A 204 22.12 8.81 28.52
C GLU A 204 21.34 7.66 27.86
N GLN A 205 20.02 7.61 28.07
CA GLN A 205 19.16 6.64 27.40
C GLN A 205 19.13 6.86 25.88
N PHE A 206 19.15 8.11 25.40
CA PHE A 206 19.26 8.42 23.97
C PHE A 206 20.60 7.93 23.41
N SER A 207 21.71 8.20 24.09
CA SER A 207 23.06 7.78 23.69
C SER A 207 23.22 6.26 23.70
N GLN A 208 22.76 5.57 24.76
CA GLN A 208 22.76 4.11 24.85
C GLN A 208 21.84 3.47 23.80
N ALA A 209 20.68 4.08 23.53
CA ALA A 209 19.80 3.63 22.48
C ALA A 209 20.42 3.81 21.09
N GLN A 210 21.17 4.89 20.84
CA GLN A 210 21.89 5.12 19.58
C GLN A 210 23.05 4.11 19.40
N LEU A 211 23.82 3.84 20.45
CA LEU A 211 24.89 2.83 20.46
C LEU A 211 24.37 1.41 20.18
N ARG A 212 23.25 1.02 20.81
CA ARG A 212 22.59 -0.26 20.53
C ARG A 212 21.95 -0.32 19.14
N LYS A 213 21.52 0.82 18.58
CA LYS A 213 20.78 0.92 17.29
C LYS A 213 21.64 1.25 16.08
N GLY A 214 22.92 1.64 16.25
CA GLY A 214 23.89 1.68 15.16
C GLY A 214 23.88 0.37 14.34
N LEU A 215 23.64 -0.76 15.04
CA LEU A 215 23.46 -2.09 14.45
C LEU A 215 22.03 -2.46 14.02
N ASN A 216 20.95 -1.93 14.60
CA ASN A 216 19.57 -2.33 14.25
C ASN A 216 18.56 -1.18 14.41
N ILE A 217 18.20 -0.52 13.31
CA ILE A 217 17.12 0.51 13.26
C ILE A 217 15.72 -0.11 13.13
N ILE A 218 15.61 -1.43 13.03
CA ILE A 218 14.33 -2.08 12.74
C ILE A 218 13.83 -2.77 14.00
N GLU A 219 12.72 -2.21 14.51
CA GLU A 219 11.87 -2.74 15.57
C GLU A 219 12.44 -2.71 16.99
N SER A 220 12.08 -1.66 17.74
CA SER A 220 11.56 -1.95 19.07
C SER A 220 10.39 -1.02 19.39
N SER A 221 9.33 -1.60 19.95
CA SER A 221 8.26 -0.90 20.67
C SER A 221 8.83 0.08 21.70
N GLU A 222 10.02 -0.21 22.22
CA GLU A 222 10.79 0.62 23.15
C GLU A 222 11.21 1.95 22.53
N VAL A 223 11.53 2.02 21.23
CA VAL A 223 11.83 3.32 20.57
C VAL A 223 10.59 4.21 20.55
N LYS A 224 9.42 3.64 20.21
CA LYS A 224 8.16 4.39 20.19
C LYS A 224 7.71 4.80 21.59
N ALA A 225 7.92 3.92 22.58
CA ALA A 225 7.64 4.21 23.98
C ALA A 225 8.57 5.30 24.52
N PHE A 226 9.85 5.26 24.15
CA PHE A 226 10.86 6.24 24.52
C PHE A 226 10.65 7.61 23.86
N GLU A 227 10.32 7.64 22.56
CA GLU A 227 9.92 8.88 21.86
C GLU A 227 8.68 9.52 22.51
N ALA A 228 7.68 8.70 22.88
CA ALA A 228 6.48 9.17 23.55
C ALA A 228 6.75 9.64 24.98
N ASP A 229 7.62 8.96 25.73
CA ASP A 229 8.01 9.32 27.09
C ASP A 229 8.84 10.62 27.12
N ILE A 230 9.83 10.77 26.23
CA ILE A 230 10.58 12.03 26.07
C ILE A 230 9.66 13.18 25.67
N ALA A 231 8.75 12.99 24.71
CA ALA A 231 7.82 14.02 24.28
C ALA A 231 6.81 14.41 25.38
N ALA A 232 6.35 13.44 26.18
CA ALA A 232 5.46 13.68 27.31
C ALA A 232 6.17 14.44 28.43
N ARG A 233 7.36 13.96 28.86
CA ARG A 233 8.18 14.61 29.89
C ARG A 233 8.62 16.00 29.46
N THR A 234 9.01 16.17 28.20
CA THR A 234 9.30 17.47 27.60
C THR A 234 8.14 18.44 27.75
N LYS A 235 6.92 18.00 27.41
CA LYS A 235 5.72 18.83 27.45
C LYS A 235 5.31 19.19 28.88
N GLU A 236 5.50 18.25 29.80
CA GLU A 236 5.30 18.43 31.24
C GLU A 236 6.32 19.42 31.82
N LEU A 237 7.60 19.26 31.47
CA LEU A 237 8.68 20.17 31.86
C LEU A 237 8.45 21.59 31.33
N ILE A 238 8.09 21.76 30.06
CA ILE A 238 7.77 23.09 29.50
C ILE A 238 6.62 23.75 30.26
N LYS A 239 5.58 22.97 30.59
CA LYS A 239 4.44 23.48 31.34
C LYS A 239 4.84 23.90 32.77
N GLU A 240 5.61 23.08 33.47
CA GLU A 240 6.10 23.36 34.82
C GLU A 240 7.05 24.57 34.86
N ILE A 241 7.85 24.73 33.80
CA ILE A 241 8.72 25.89 33.58
C ILE A 241 7.90 27.16 33.35
N ASP A 242 6.89 27.12 32.47
CA ASP A 242 6.01 28.26 32.18
C ASP A 242 5.20 28.66 33.45
N ASP A 243 4.73 27.68 34.24
CA ASP A 243 3.99 27.88 35.49
C ASP A 243 4.89 28.51 36.59
N LYS A 244 6.15 28.06 36.71
CA LYS A 244 7.12 28.64 37.67
C LYS A 244 7.62 30.02 37.24
N GLN A 245 7.73 30.29 35.94
CA GLN A 245 8.12 31.60 35.42
C GLN A 245 7.07 32.67 35.76
N GLN A 246 5.77 32.31 35.68
CA GLN A 246 4.67 33.17 36.14
C GLN A 246 4.69 33.43 37.66
N GLN A 247 5.09 32.46 38.48
CA GLN A 247 5.25 32.64 39.93
C GLN A 247 6.46 33.53 40.27
N THR A 248 7.52 33.47 39.46
CA THR A 248 8.75 34.26 39.66
C THR A 248 8.55 35.74 39.31
N ASP A 249 7.63 36.05 38.41
CA ASP A 249 7.23 37.43 38.06
C ASP A 249 6.42 38.13 39.16
N ALA A 250 5.90 37.40 40.15
CA ALA A 250 5.05 37.91 41.22
C ALA A 250 5.77 38.25 42.55
N GLY A 251 7.07 37.94 42.70
CA GLY A 251 7.83 38.13 43.95
C GLY A 251 9.09 38.99 43.80
N GLN A 252 9.55 39.59 44.91
CA GLN A 252 10.82 40.35 45.01
C GLN A 252 12.04 39.43 44.79
N MET A 253 12.33 39.08 43.54
CA MET A 253 13.54 38.35 43.16
C MET A 253 14.57 39.31 42.58
N ASP A 254 15.81 39.16 43.02
CA ASP A 254 16.97 39.90 42.50
C ASP A 254 17.07 39.73 40.97
N GLU A 255 17.20 40.85 40.24
CA GLU A 255 17.10 40.91 38.78
C GLU A 255 18.15 39.99 38.09
N THR A 256 19.30 39.82 38.75
CA THR A 256 20.40 38.95 38.32
C THR A 256 20.00 37.47 38.35
N ILE A 257 19.28 37.04 39.39
CA ILE A 257 18.82 35.66 39.56
C ILE A 257 17.69 35.35 38.57
N LYS A 258 16.79 36.31 38.35
CA LYS A 258 15.70 36.20 37.37
C LYS A 258 16.24 36.00 35.95
N LYS A 259 17.28 36.72 35.57
CA LYS A 259 17.98 36.55 34.28
C LYS A 259 18.65 35.17 34.17
N ALA A 260 19.34 34.70 35.21
CA ALA A 260 20.02 33.40 35.22
C ALA A 260 19.06 32.20 35.10
N VAL A 261 17.95 32.23 35.84
CA VAL A 261 16.90 31.21 35.78
C VAL A 261 16.24 31.21 34.39
N THR A 262 15.85 32.38 33.88
CA THR A 262 15.24 32.50 32.54
C THR A 262 16.15 31.98 31.43
N LEU A 263 17.46 32.25 31.52
CA LEU A 263 18.44 31.77 30.55
C LEU A 263 18.56 30.23 30.57
N SER A 264 18.60 29.64 31.77
CA SER A 264 18.68 28.18 31.95
C SER A 264 17.44 27.48 31.39
N LEU A 265 16.25 28.05 31.64
CA LEU A 265 14.97 27.55 31.13
C LEU A 265 14.87 27.64 29.61
N LYS A 266 15.36 28.74 29.02
CA LYS A 266 15.43 28.91 27.57
C LYS A 266 16.34 27.85 26.93
N GLN A 267 17.51 27.60 27.52
CA GLN A 267 18.44 26.57 27.02
C GLN A 267 17.86 25.16 27.13
N ALA A 268 17.15 24.85 28.23
CA ALA A 268 16.44 23.57 28.35
C ALA A 268 15.43 23.37 27.21
N LYS A 269 14.65 24.42 26.88
CA LYS A 269 13.66 24.42 25.79
C LYS A 269 14.32 24.24 24.42
N ASP A 270 15.47 24.87 24.18
CA ASP A 270 16.21 24.74 22.93
C ASP A 270 16.80 23.33 22.76
N THR A 271 17.38 22.74 23.82
CA THR A 271 17.89 21.35 23.82
C THR A 271 16.78 20.34 23.53
N ILE A 272 15.64 20.49 24.19
CA ILE A 272 14.43 19.70 23.95
C ILE A 272 13.99 19.77 22.48
N LYS A 273 13.97 20.97 21.89
CA LYS A 273 13.56 21.19 20.49
C LYS A 273 14.53 20.54 19.51
N MET A 274 15.84 20.56 19.81
CA MET A 274 16.85 19.85 19.03
C MET A 274 16.67 18.33 19.10
N MET A 275 16.39 17.77 20.29
CA MET A 275 16.11 16.34 20.46
C MET A 275 14.87 15.89 19.66
N ASP A 276 13.76 16.64 19.73
CA ASP A 276 12.54 16.35 18.93
C ASP A 276 12.82 16.39 17.42
N GLY A 277 13.64 17.34 16.96
CA GLY A 277 14.08 17.43 15.57
C GLY A 277 14.86 16.20 15.11
N GLN A 278 15.79 15.70 15.93
CA GLN A 278 16.56 14.50 15.61
C GLN A 278 15.68 13.23 15.60
N VAL A 279 14.78 13.10 16.57
CA VAL A 279 13.80 12.00 16.61
C VAL A 279 12.93 11.97 15.34
N LYS A 280 12.42 13.12 14.90
CA LYS A 280 11.63 13.22 13.66
C LYS A 280 12.43 12.80 12.43
N LYS A 281 13.70 13.22 12.31
CA LYS A 281 14.59 12.80 11.22
C LYS A 281 14.83 11.29 11.21
N VAL A 282 15.10 10.69 12.38
CA VAL A 282 15.27 9.23 12.52
C VAL A 282 14.00 8.49 12.07
N LYS A 283 12.82 8.97 12.48
CA LYS A 283 11.53 8.38 12.09
C LYS A 283 11.28 8.46 10.59
N GLU A 284 11.65 9.57 9.97
CA GLU A 284 11.54 9.77 8.52
C GLU A 284 12.49 8.85 7.74
N ILE A 285 13.76 8.75 8.15
CA ILE A 285 14.74 7.83 7.56
C ILE A 285 14.27 6.38 7.68
N ARG A 286 13.76 5.97 8.84
CA ARG A 286 13.21 4.62 9.04
C ARG A 286 12.05 4.35 8.08
N ARG A 287 11.14 5.32 7.92
CA ARG A 287 9.99 5.20 7.01
C ARG A 287 10.46 5.07 5.56
N GLN A 288 11.46 5.85 5.17
CA GLN A 288 12.07 5.81 3.84
C GLN A 288 12.73 4.45 3.57
N LEU A 289 13.56 3.95 4.51
CA LEU A 289 14.22 2.65 4.37
C LEU A 289 13.20 1.52 4.25
N LEU A 290 12.20 1.45 5.14
CA LEU A 290 11.14 0.44 5.04
C LEU A 290 10.36 0.53 3.73
N GLY A 291 10.00 1.75 3.29
CA GLY A 291 9.34 1.97 2.02
C GLY A 291 10.17 1.49 0.84
N SER A 292 11.46 1.79 0.81
CA SER A 292 12.37 1.34 -0.25
C SER A 292 12.55 -0.17 -0.28
N THR A 293 12.63 -0.84 0.87
CA THR A 293 12.66 -2.31 0.95
C THR A 293 11.41 -2.94 0.34
N VAL A 294 10.23 -2.41 0.66
CA VAL A 294 8.95 -2.88 0.08
C VAL A 294 8.97 -2.73 -1.44
N VAL A 295 9.40 -1.58 -1.96
CA VAL A 295 9.50 -1.34 -3.41
C VAL A 295 10.44 -2.35 -4.09
N MET A 296 11.59 -2.64 -3.48
CA MET A 296 12.53 -3.64 -4.00
C MET A 296 11.94 -5.04 -4.00
N VAL A 297 11.27 -5.46 -2.93
CA VAL A 297 10.59 -6.76 -2.85
C VAL A 297 9.51 -6.90 -3.93
N VAL A 298 8.71 -5.85 -4.14
CA VAL A 298 7.68 -5.82 -5.20
C VAL A 298 8.31 -5.98 -6.58
N ALA A 299 9.42 -5.30 -6.86
CA ALA A 299 10.13 -5.44 -8.13
C ALA A 299 10.73 -6.84 -8.32
N LEU A 300 11.30 -7.44 -7.27
CA LEU A 300 11.79 -8.82 -7.30
C LEU A 300 10.66 -9.83 -7.56
N LEU A 301 9.50 -9.65 -6.93
CA LEU A 301 8.30 -10.43 -7.22
C LEU A 301 7.83 -10.26 -8.67
N GLY A 302 7.87 -9.03 -9.20
CA GLY A 302 7.58 -8.76 -10.60
C GLY A 302 8.51 -9.49 -11.55
N LEU A 303 9.80 -9.59 -11.19
CA LEU A 303 10.83 -10.28 -11.96
C LEU A 303 10.67 -11.81 -11.86
N LEU A 304 10.28 -12.33 -10.70
CA LEU A 304 9.87 -13.73 -10.52
C LEU A 304 8.67 -14.08 -11.40
N ILE A 305 7.65 -13.23 -11.45
CA ILE A 305 6.46 -13.37 -12.32
C ILE A 305 6.88 -13.46 -13.79
N TYR A 306 7.83 -12.61 -14.22
CA TYR A 306 8.37 -12.67 -15.58
C TYR A 306 9.02 -14.02 -15.87
N PHE A 307 9.85 -14.54 -14.96
CA PHE A 307 10.52 -15.82 -15.13
C PHE A 307 9.54 -17.00 -15.12
N LEU A 308 8.56 -17.00 -14.21
CA LEU A 308 7.48 -17.98 -14.19
C LEU A 308 6.73 -17.99 -15.52
N ASN A 309 6.37 -16.81 -16.03
CA ASN A 309 5.75 -16.68 -17.34
C ASN A 309 6.64 -17.22 -18.48
N LYS A 310 7.95 -16.92 -18.47
CA LYS A 310 8.90 -17.43 -19.46
C LYS A 310 9.03 -18.96 -19.39
N TRP A 311 9.04 -19.52 -18.18
CA TRP A 311 9.13 -20.96 -17.93
C TRP A 311 7.87 -21.68 -18.42
N ILE A 312 6.68 -21.18 -18.07
CA ILE A 312 5.40 -21.70 -18.57
C ILE A 312 5.37 -21.62 -20.10
N ALA A 313 5.69 -20.48 -20.69
CA ALA A 313 5.68 -20.31 -22.15
C ALA A 313 6.67 -21.24 -22.88
N LYS A 314 7.75 -21.68 -22.21
CA LYS A 314 8.71 -22.66 -22.77
C LYS A 314 8.18 -24.10 -22.71
N ASN A 315 7.41 -24.43 -21.68
CA ASN A 315 6.96 -25.80 -21.40
C ASN A 315 5.54 -26.11 -21.95
N GLN A 316 4.88 -25.15 -22.58
CA GLN A 316 3.54 -25.33 -23.15
C GLN A 316 3.65 -25.71 -24.62
N GLU A 317 3.14 -26.91 -24.97
CA GLU A 317 3.14 -27.42 -26.35
C GLU A 317 1.99 -26.83 -27.21
N ILE A 318 0.98 -26.24 -26.57
CA ILE A 318 -0.19 -25.69 -27.27
C ILE A 318 0.18 -24.37 -27.96
N GLN A 319 0.28 -24.43 -29.29
CA GLN A 319 0.49 -23.25 -30.14
C GLN A 319 -0.59 -22.19 -29.84
N GLY A 320 -0.17 -20.93 -29.66
CA GLY A 320 -1.05 -19.80 -29.32
C GLY A 320 -1.21 -19.50 -27.82
N VAL A 321 -1.08 -20.49 -26.92
CA VAL A 321 -1.11 -20.23 -25.47
C VAL A 321 0.05 -19.31 -25.07
N ALA A 322 1.27 -19.67 -25.47
CA ALA A 322 2.46 -18.89 -25.16
C ALA A 322 2.44 -17.47 -25.77
N ASP A 323 1.69 -17.28 -26.85
CA ASP A 323 1.62 -16.02 -27.60
C ASP A 323 0.66 -14.99 -26.99
N TYR A 324 -0.38 -15.45 -26.30
CA TYR A 324 -1.40 -14.58 -25.70
C TYR A 324 -1.44 -14.62 -24.18
N PHE A 325 -0.76 -15.59 -23.56
CA PHE A 325 -0.72 -15.73 -22.11
C PHE A 325 -0.28 -14.44 -21.42
N PHE A 326 0.78 -13.79 -21.89
CA PHE A 326 1.30 -12.60 -21.21
C PHE A 326 0.35 -11.39 -21.34
N GLN A 327 -0.30 -11.23 -22.50
CA GLN A 327 -1.33 -10.23 -22.72
C GLN A 327 -2.53 -10.46 -21.80
N MET A 328 -2.99 -11.71 -21.70
CA MET A 328 -4.11 -12.09 -20.86
C MET A 328 -3.76 -11.90 -19.39
N PHE A 329 -2.56 -12.34 -18.98
CA PHE A 329 -2.03 -12.18 -17.64
C PHE A 329 -2.06 -10.71 -17.23
N LEU A 330 -1.47 -9.80 -18.02
CA LEU A 330 -1.48 -8.37 -17.69
C LEU A 330 -2.90 -7.79 -17.63
N SER A 331 -3.79 -8.24 -18.51
CA SER A 331 -5.19 -7.79 -18.55
C SER A 331 -5.96 -8.17 -17.30
N ILE A 332 -5.64 -9.31 -16.68
CA ILE A 332 -6.29 -9.78 -15.45
C ILE A 332 -5.54 -9.31 -14.20
N PHE A 333 -4.21 -9.27 -14.25
CA PHE A 333 -3.32 -8.90 -13.15
C PHE A 333 -3.46 -7.44 -12.72
N ILE A 334 -3.40 -6.51 -13.68
CA ILE A 334 -3.42 -5.06 -13.36
C ILE A 334 -4.74 -4.68 -12.65
N PRO A 335 -5.93 -5.03 -13.19
CA PRO A 335 -7.19 -4.74 -12.51
C PRO A 335 -7.33 -5.53 -11.21
N GLY A 336 -6.97 -6.81 -11.22
CA GLY A 336 -7.07 -7.69 -10.06
C GLY A 336 -6.28 -7.16 -8.87
N MET A 337 -5.03 -6.74 -9.08
CA MET A 337 -4.20 -6.17 -8.01
C MET A 337 -4.74 -4.84 -7.52
N PHE A 338 -5.12 -3.93 -8.42
CA PHE A 338 -5.67 -2.62 -8.06
C PHE A 338 -6.94 -2.76 -7.21
N PHE A 339 -7.94 -3.48 -7.71
CA PHE A 339 -9.20 -3.65 -6.99
C PHE A 339 -9.07 -4.56 -5.77
N ASN A 340 -8.09 -5.47 -5.72
CA ASN A 340 -7.81 -6.20 -4.48
C ASN A 340 -7.37 -5.25 -3.36
N TRP A 341 -6.54 -4.24 -3.63
CA TRP A 341 -6.15 -3.22 -2.64
C TRP A 341 -7.32 -2.30 -2.26
N VAL A 342 -8.12 -1.85 -3.24
CA VAL A 342 -9.33 -1.07 -2.96
C VAL A 342 -10.31 -1.86 -2.08
N ASN A 343 -10.59 -3.11 -2.43
CA ASN A 343 -11.46 -3.99 -1.64
C ASN A 343 -10.89 -4.28 -0.26
N THR A 344 -9.58 -4.45 -0.16
CA THR A 344 -8.89 -4.62 1.12
C THR A 344 -9.09 -3.39 2.00
N TYR A 345 -8.93 -2.19 1.46
CA TYR A 345 -9.14 -0.95 2.18
C TYR A 345 -10.60 -0.81 2.65
N ILE A 346 -11.58 -1.05 1.75
CA ILE A 346 -13.01 -0.99 2.09
C ILE A 346 -13.36 -1.97 3.21
N LEU A 347 -12.94 -3.24 3.07
CA LEU A 347 -13.17 -4.27 4.08
C LEU A 347 -12.50 -3.90 5.40
N PHE A 348 -11.31 -3.30 5.37
CA PHE A 348 -10.62 -2.88 6.58
C PHE A 348 -11.39 -1.79 7.33
N GLN A 349 -11.91 -0.79 6.60
CA GLN A 349 -12.72 0.29 7.19
C GLN A 349 -14.03 -0.21 7.80
N ILE A 350 -14.63 -1.25 7.23
CA ILE A 350 -15.91 -1.80 7.71
C ILE A 350 -15.69 -2.80 8.86
N LEU A 351 -14.72 -3.70 8.75
CA LEU A 351 -14.55 -4.84 9.67
C LEU A 351 -13.62 -4.55 10.86
N PHE A 352 -12.66 -3.64 10.71
CA PHE A 352 -11.63 -3.38 11.73
C PHE A 352 -11.70 -1.97 12.32
N GLN A 353 -12.90 -1.38 12.36
CA GLN A 353 -13.11 -0.13 13.10
C GLN A 353 -12.51 -0.26 14.51
N ASN A 354 -11.57 0.62 14.84
CA ASN A 354 -10.88 0.71 16.14
C ASN A 354 -9.81 -0.35 16.48
N GLN A 355 -9.45 -1.27 15.58
CA GLN A 355 -8.34 -2.22 15.81
C GLN A 355 -7.05 -1.68 15.18
N LYS A 356 -5.95 -1.57 15.96
CA LYS A 356 -4.60 -1.23 15.46
C LYS A 356 -3.97 -2.39 14.65
N LYS A 357 -4.72 -2.99 13.72
CA LYS A 357 -4.22 -4.06 12.86
C LYS A 357 -3.50 -3.46 11.66
N ASP A 358 -2.44 -4.14 11.23
CA ASP A 358 -1.63 -3.68 10.12
C ASP A 358 -2.33 -3.96 8.78
N ILE A 359 -2.89 -2.91 8.17
CA ILE A 359 -3.51 -2.95 6.83
C ILE A 359 -2.53 -3.53 5.82
N PHE A 360 -1.24 -3.23 5.97
CA PHE A 360 -0.21 -3.64 5.04
C PHE A 360 -0.03 -5.16 5.05
N LEU A 361 0.06 -5.76 6.24
CA LEU A 361 0.20 -7.21 6.39
C LEU A 361 -1.03 -7.94 5.82
N PHE A 362 -2.24 -7.43 6.09
CA PHE A 362 -3.48 -8.00 5.55
C PHE A 362 -3.55 -7.88 4.02
N GLY A 363 -3.20 -6.71 3.47
CA GLY A 363 -3.14 -6.47 2.03
C GLY A 363 -2.06 -7.31 1.32
N PHE A 364 -0.95 -7.59 2.00
CA PHE A 364 0.11 -8.45 1.49
C PHE A 364 -0.37 -9.90 1.30
N PHE A 365 -0.99 -10.51 2.32
CA PHE A 365 -1.53 -11.86 2.20
C PHE A 365 -2.63 -11.96 1.14
N ARG A 366 -3.56 -10.99 1.09
CA ARG A 366 -4.57 -10.94 0.03
C ARG A 366 -3.95 -10.82 -1.35
N SER A 367 -2.87 -10.04 -1.49
CA SER A 367 -2.17 -9.89 -2.77
C SER A 367 -1.50 -11.18 -3.23
N ALA A 368 -0.91 -11.96 -2.31
CA ALA A 368 -0.34 -13.27 -2.63
C ALA A 368 -1.41 -14.26 -3.13
N VAL A 369 -2.55 -14.32 -2.45
CA VAL A 369 -3.68 -15.17 -2.88
C VAL A 369 -4.23 -14.70 -4.23
N ASN A 370 -4.45 -13.40 -4.40
CA ASN A 370 -4.93 -12.83 -5.65
C ASN A 370 -3.96 -13.10 -6.82
N LEU A 371 -2.64 -13.13 -6.58
CA LEU A 371 -1.66 -13.47 -7.62
C LEU A 371 -1.88 -14.91 -8.12
N ILE A 372 -2.08 -15.87 -7.21
CA ILE A 372 -2.38 -17.27 -7.57
C ILE A 372 -3.68 -17.35 -8.38
N GLU A 373 -4.74 -16.64 -7.93
CA GLU A 373 -6.00 -16.59 -8.66
C GLU A 373 -5.83 -15.98 -10.06
N VAL A 374 -5.07 -14.89 -10.21
CA VAL A 374 -4.80 -14.26 -11.51
C VAL A 374 -4.14 -15.26 -12.46
N TYR A 375 -3.16 -16.03 -11.99
CA TYR A 375 -2.50 -17.05 -12.82
C TYR A 375 -3.48 -18.15 -13.26
N TYR A 376 -4.24 -18.71 -12.31
CA TYR A 376 -5.27 -19.71 -12.61
C TYR A 376 -6.30 -19.20 -13.62
N ASN A 377 -6.82 -17.99 -13.39
CA ASN A 377 -7.80 -17.35 -14.27
C ASN A 377 -7.23 -17.12 -15.66
N THR A 378 -5.97 -16.69 -15.77
CA THR A 378 -5.30 -16.49 -17.06
C THR A 378 -5.26 -17.77 -17.86
N LEU A 379 -4.80 -18.88 -17.25
CA LEU A 379 -4.72 -20.18 -17.91
C LEU A 379 -6.10 -20.71 -18.29
N ALA A 380 -7.05 -20.69 -17.36
CA ALA A 380 -8.39 -21.22 -17.57
C ALA A 380 -9.15 -20.43 -18.65
N VAL A 381 -9.11 -19.10 -18.61
CA VAL A 381 -9.78 -18.26 -19.62
C VAL A 381 -9.12 -18.46 -20.99
N LEU A 382 -7.79 -18.49 -21.06
CA LEU A 382 -7.09 -18.69 -22.32
C LEU A 382 -7.40 -20.07 -22.94
N PHE A 383 -7.42 -21.11 -22.13
CA PHE A 383 -7.85 -22.44 -22.55
C PHE A 383 -9.28 -22.45 -23.09
N LEU A 384 -10.23 -21.82 -22.38
CA LEU A 384 -11.62 -21.71 -22.83
C LEU A 384 -11.75 -20.93 -24.15
N VAL A 385 -10.99 -19.85 -24.30
CA VAL A 385 -10.98 -19.07 -25.55
C VAL A 385 -10.46 -19.89 -26.72
N ILE A 386 -9.38 -20.66 -26.54
CA ILE A 386 -8.82 -21.54 -27.57
C ILE A 386 -9.82 -22.64 -27.94
N LEU A 387 -10.42 -23.27 -26.94
CA LEU A 387 -11.43 -24.31 -27.13
C LEU A 387 -12.65 -23.80 -27.91
N LEU A 388 -13.09 -22.57 -27.61
CA LEU A 388 -14.24 -21.95 -28.28
C LEU A 388 -13.89 -21.30 -29.62
N HIS A 389 -12.60 -21.17 -29.96
CA HIS A 389 -12.15 -20.42 -31.14
C HIS A 389 -12.82 -20.85 -32.46
N PRO A 390 -12.92 -22.17 -32.79
CA PRO A 390 -13.56 -22.60 -34.04
C PRO A 390 -15.04 -22.20 -34.12
N PHE A 391 -15.73 -22.20 -32.99
CA PHE A 391 -17.14 -21.82 -32.90
C PHE A 391 -17.33 -20.29 -33.00
N LEU A 392 -16.48 -19.53 -32.31
CA LEU A 392 -16.51 -18.06 -32.32
C LEU A 392 -16.19 -17.51 -33.71
N LYS A 393 -15.24 -18.11 -34.43
CA LYS A 393 -14.90 -17.72 -35.81
C LYS A 393 -16.08 -17.86 -36.78
N LYS A 394 -16.87 -18.93 -36.67
CA LYS A 394 -18.11 -19.11 -37.47
C LYS A 394 -19.15 -18.00 -37.24
N ARG A 395 -19.12 -17.36 -36.06
CA ARG A 395 -19.98 -16.24 -35.69
C ARG A 395 -19.35 -14.87 -35.97
N GLY A 396 -18.14 -14.82 -36.54
CA GLY A 396 -17.41 -13.58 -36.80
C GLY A 396 -16.83 -12.92 -35.53
N ILE A 397 -16.66 -13.68 -34.45
CA ILE A 397 -16.06 -13.21 -33.20
C ILE A 397 -14.60 -13.68 -33.17
N TYR A 398 -13.69 -12.72 -33.08
CA TYR A 398 -12.26 -12.97 -33.11
C TYR A 398 -11.61 -12.58 -31.78
N PRO A 399 -11.52 -13.50 -30.82
CA PRO A 399 -11.09 -13.18 -29.46
C PRO A 399 -9.62 -12.72 -29.40
N PHE A 400 -8.78 -13.25 -30.29
CA PHE A 400 -7.36 -12.90 -30.43
C PHE A 400 -7.09 -11.73 -31.39
N GLY A 401 -8.15 -11.05 -31.86
CA GLY A 401 -8.06 -10.07 -32.96
C GLY A 401 -8.24 -10.76 -34.32
N ILE A 402 -8.25 -9.98 -35.41
CA ILE A 402 -8.29 -10.54 -36.77
C ILE A 402 -7.18 -11.59 -36.82
N ASP A 403 -7.54 -12.84 -37.14
CA ASP A 403 -6.58 -13.89 -37.44
C ASP A 403 -5.44 -13.21 -38.20
N LYS A 404 -4.20 -13.34 -37.75
CA LYS A 404 -3.08 -13.11 -38.65
C LYS A 404 -3.25 -14.18 -39.74
N GLN A 405 -4.11 -13.90 -40.71
CA GLN A 405 -4.28 -14.70 -41.88
C GLN A 405 -3.02 -14.45 -42.69
N ASP A 406 -2.22 -15.52 -42.72
CA ASP A 406 -1.31 -15.91 -43.79
C ASP A 406 -0.13 -14.96 -44.10
#